data_AF-M3DIF0-F1
#
_entry.id   AF-M3DIF0-F1
#
_cell.length_a   1.000
_cell.length_b   1.000
_cell.length_c   1.000
_cell.angle_alpha   90.00
_cell.angle_beta   90.00
_cell.angle_gamma   90.00
#
_symmetry.space_group_name_H-M   'P 1'
#
loop_
_entity.id
_entity.type
_entity.pdbx_description
1 polymer ?
#
loop_
_entity_poly.entity_id
_entity_poly.type
_entity_poly.pdbx_seq_one_letter_code
_entity_poly.pdbx_strand_id
1 'polypeptide(L)'
;MTPVTRHHAVEILLTRPLSPGELKRARRAVPLAANADRTRLMAVQDARSPAHALHRLRRRLGSRLPIDVLSTHYPDRKGQVRLNFAFSRSDDAAVRQAAACRGLRPGEFLSRRVTAALAERERQRLRVLEDRLQVLLADHALEEVLTCAVHALSRRRRSPAAP
;
A
#
# COMPACT_ATOMS: atom_id res chain seq x y z
N MET A 1 1.78 -12.25 34.67
CA MET A 1 1.86 -12.51 33.21
C MET A 1 2.56 -11.35 32.53
N THR A 2 3.82 -11.51 32.12
CA THR A 2 4.55 -10.53 31.33
C THR A 2 3.92 -10.42 29.93
N PRO A 3 3.60 -9.22 29.43
CA PRO A 3 2.98 -9.07 28.11
C PRO A 3 3.97 -9.52 27.02
N VAL A 4 3.58 -10.49 26.20
CA VAL A 4 4.36 -10.91 25.03
C VAL A 4 4.45 -9.74 24.06
N THR A 5 5.63 -9.15 23.97
CA THR A 5 5.91 -8.07 23.03
C THR A 5 6.22 -8.71 21.68
N ARG A 6 5.57 -8.24 20.61
CA ARG A 6 5.81 -8.73 19.24
C ARG A 6 6.47 -7.63 18.43
N HIS A 7 7.41 -8.04 17.59
CA HIS A 7 8.02 -7.16 16.59
C HIS A 7 7.08 -7.05 15.39
N HIS A 8 6.76 -5.82 14.99
CA HIS A 8 5.92 -5.57 13.82
C HIS A 8 6.72 -4.79 12.78
N ALA A 9 6.88 -5.39 11.60
CA ALA A 9 7.42 -4.70 10.43
C ALA A 9 6.36 -3.72 9.88
N VAL A 10 6.73 -2.46 9.77
CA VAL A 10 5.87 -1.36 9.32
C VAL A 10 6.53 -0.67 8.13
N GLU A 11 5.79 -0.55 7.06
CA GLU A 11 6.13 0.29 5.92
C GLU A 11 5.52 1.69 6.12
N ILE A 12 6.29 2.71 5.76
CA ILE A 12 5.96 4.12 5.90
C ILE A 12 6.02 4.73 4.50
N LEU A 13 4.87 5.13 3.98
CA LEU A 13 4.77 5.87 2.72
C LEU A 13 4.76 7.36 3.02
N LEU A 14 5.52 8.12 2.23
CA LEU A 14 5.69 9.56 2.39
C LEU A 14 5.08 10.31 1.21
N THR A 15 4.54 11.49 1.48
CA THR A 15 3.96 12.34 0.41
C THR A 15 5.02 12.98 -0.48
N ARG A 16 6.28 12.99 -0.04
CA ARG A 16 7.45 13.45 -0.81
C ARG A 16 8.73 12.73 -0.36
N PRO A 17 9.77 12.69 -1.21
CA PRO A 17 11.09 12.21 -0.83
C PRO A 17 11.65 12.95 0.40
N LEU A 18 12.39 12.23 1.25
CA LEU A 18 13.16 12.84 2.33
C LEU A 18 14.51 13.37 1.87
N SER A 19 14.87 14.53 2.40
CA SER A 19 16.26 14.97 2.40
C SER A 19 17.12 14.05 3.29
N PRO A 20 18.43 13.93 3.01
CA PRO A 20 19.35 13.18 3.86
C PRO A 20 19.34 13.63 5.34
N GLY A 21 19.16 14.93 5.58
CA GLY A 21 19.07 15.50 6.92
C GLY A 21 17.81 15.09 7.68
N GLU A 22 16.64 15.09 7.01
CA GLU A 22 15.39 14.60 7.58
C GLU A 22 15.49 13.11 7.94
N LEU A 23 16.05 12.29 7.04
CA LEU A 23 16.26 10.87 7.28
C LEU A 23 17.21 10.61 8.46
N LYS A 24 18.33 11.34 8.53
CA LYS A 24 19.29 11.22 9.65
C LYS A 24 18.63 11.59 10.99
N ARG A 25 17.81 12.64 11.02
CA ARG A 25 17.06 13.02 12.24
C ARG A 25 16.00 11.98 12.61
N ALA A 26 15.28 11.43 11.64
CA ALA A 26 14.28 10.40 11.88
C ALA A 26 14.91 9.10 12.42
N ARG A 27 16.09 8.72 11.91
CA ARG A 27 16.86 7.54 12.38
C ARG A 27 17.30 7.64 13.83
N ARG A 28 17.49 8.85 14.37
CA ARG A 28 17.75 9.06 15.81
C ARG A 28 16.55 8.71 16.68
N ALA A 29 15.34 8.82 16.12
CA ALA A 29 14.12 8.52 16.83
C ALA A 29 13.76 7.04 16.76
N VAL A 30 13.88 6.42 15.58
CA VAL A 30 13.51 5.02 15.31
C VAL A 30 14.49 4.44 14.29
N PRO A 31 14.95 3.18 14.43
CA PRO A 31 15.69 2.50 13.38
C PRO A 31 14.86 2.42 12.08
N LEU A 32 15.40 2.99 11.00
CA LEU A 32 14.69 3.13 9.72
C LEU A 32 15.59 2.75 8.54
N ALA A 33 15.10 1.86 7.69
CA ALA A 33 15.60 1.65 6.34
C ALA A 33 14.81 2.52 5.37
N ALA A 34 15.46 3.05 4.33
CA ALA A 34 14.81 3.85 3.29
C ALA A 34 15.03 3.17 1.94
N ASN A 35 14.06 3.26 1.03
CA ASN A 35 14.26 2.88 -0.35
C ASN A 35 15.11 3.92 -1.11
N ALA A 36 15.49 3.61 -2.36
CA ALA A 36 16.38 4.44 -3.16
C ALA A 36 15.88 5.87 -3.35
N ASP A 37 14.59 6.04 -3.66
CA ASP A 37 13.96 7.36 -3.88
C ASP A 37 13.58 8.09 -2.57
N ARG A 38 13.76 7.45 -1.41
CA ARG A 38 13.43 7.97 -0.07
C ARG A 38 11.97 8.41 0.10
N THR A 39 11.05 7.83 -0.66
CA THR A 39 9.59 7.99 -0.48
C THR A 39 8.99 6.88 0.37
N ARG A 40 9.75 5.79 0.60
CA ARG A 40 9.32 4.66 1.43
C ARG A 40 10.36 4.34 2.48
N LEU A 41 9.90 4.16 3.71
CA LEU A 41 10.73 3.70 4.82
C LEU A 41 10.19 2.39 5.38
N MET A 42 11.08 1.60 5.98
CA MET A 42 10.73 0.45 6.79
C MET A 42 11.24 0.63 8.22
N ALA A 43 10.38 0.28 9.17
CA ALA A 43 10.68 0.25 10.60
C ALA A 43 10.24 -1.10 11.19
N VAL A 44 10.97 -1.57 12.21
CA VAL A 44 10.48 -2.62 13.09
C VAL A 44 10.10 -1.98 14.43
N GLN A 45 8.88 -2.21 14.87
CA GLN A 45 8.35 -1.61 16.10
C GLN A 45 7.78 -2.66 17.05
N ASP A 46 8.29 -2.63 18.26
CA ASP A 46 7.82 -3.44 19.38
C ASP A 46 6.49 -2.91 19.88
N ALA A 47 5.47 -3.78 19.88
CA ALA A 47 4.17 -3.48 20.41
C ALA A 47 3.40 -4.75 20.81
N ARG A 48 2.30 -4.55 21.55
CA ARG A 48 1.36 -5.63 21.91
C ARG A 48 0.47 -6.05 20.74
N SER A 49 0.29 -5.16 19.76
CA SER A 49 -0.50 -5.42 18.56
C SER A 49 -0.03 -4.56 17.38
N PRO A 50 -0.36 -4.95 16.15
CA PRO A 50 0.03 -4.17 14.98
C PRO A 50 -0.56 -2.75 14.99
N ALA A 51 -1.80 -2.58 15.48
CA ALA A 51 -2.42 -1.26 15.63
C ALA A 51 -1.62 -0.35 16.57
N HIS A 52 -1.15 -0.90 17.70
CA HIS A 52 -0.28 -0.17 18.62
C HIS A 52 1.08 0.19 18.01
N ALA A 53 1.66 -0.71 17.19
CA ALA A 53 2.90 -0.41 16.47
C ALA A 53 2.73 0.79 15.53
N LEU A 54 1.67 0.78 14.71
CA LEU A 54 1.36 1.89 13.79
C LEU A 54 1.13 3.20 14.54
N HIS A 55 0.31 3.20 15.60
CA HIS A 55 0.06 4.41 16.38
C HIS A 55 1.33 4.93 17.09
N ARG A 56 2.17 4.03 17.61
CA ARG A 56 3.44 4.43 18.25
C ARG A 56 4.38 5.08 17.25
N LEU A 57 4.50 4.52 16.05
CA LEU A 57 5.30 5.12 14.98
C LEU A 57 4.72 6.46 14.52
N ARG A 58 3.40 6.56 14.29
CA ARG A 58 2.74 7.82 13.93
C ARG A 58 3.00 8.91 14.96
N ARG A 59 2.94 8.61 16.26
CA ARG A 59 3.26 9.58 17.32
C ARG A 59 4.73 10.01 17.33
N ARG A 60 5.67 9.08 17.10
CA ARG A 60 7.12 9.37 17.14
C ARG A 60 7.62 10.12 15.91
N LEU A 61 7.01 9.86 14.75
CA LEU A 61 7.50 10.32 13.45
C LEU A 61 6.57 11.33 12.77
N GLY A 62 5.28 11.39 13.14
CA GLY A 62 4.26 12.17 12.42
C GLY A 62 4.47 13.67 12.41
N SER A 63 5.15 14.24 13.41
CA SER A 63 5.53 15.66 13.42
C SER A 63 6.85 15.94 12.70
N ARG A 64 7.59 14.90 12.31
CA ARG A 64 8.96 14.99 11.77
C ARG A 64 9.07 14.55 10.32
N LEU A 65 8.12 13.74 9.86
CA LEU A 65 8.10 13.15 8.54
C LEU A 65 6.76 13.48 7.85
N PRO A 66 6.77 13.73 6.53
CA PRO A 66 5.57 13.90 5.73
C PRO A 66 4.90 12.54 5.47
N ILE A 67 4.41 11.89 6.53
CA ILE A 67 3.82 10.54 6.47
C ILE A 67 2.43 10.61 5.85
N ASP A 68 2.29 9.94 4.71
CA ASP A 68 0.99 9.67 4.10
C ASP A 68 0.32 8.51 4.85
N VAL A 69 0.90 7.32 4.71
CA VAL A 69 0.34 6.05 5.21
C VAL A 69 1.37 5.29 6.02
N LEU A 70 0.92 4.64 7.09
CA LEU A 70 1.67 3.54 7.70
C LEU A 70 0.91 2.24 7.43
N SER A 71 1.63 1.19 7.04
CA SER A 71 1.06 -0.13 6.81
C SER A 71 1.85 -1.21 7.55
N THR A 72 1.18 -2.26 7.99
CA THR A 72 1.89 -3.50 8.35
C THR A 72 2.46 -4.11 7.09
N HIS A 73 3.74 -4.47 7.10
CA HIS A 73 4.39 -5.06 5.94
C HIS A 73 3.85 -6.47 5.64
N TYR A 74 3.61 -7.27 6.69
CA TYR A 74 3.06 -8.60 6.54
C TYR A 74 1.56 -8.63 6.82
N PRO A 75 0.78 -9.40 6.05
CA PRO A 75 -0.62 -9.62 6.31
C PRO A 75 -0.81 -10.40 7.62
N ASP A 76 -1.98 -10.22 8.23
CA ASP A 76 -2.41 -11.02 9.37
C ASP A 76 -2.88 -12.41 8.94
N ARG A 77 -3.37 -13.21 9.90
CA ARG A 77 -3.87 -14.58 9.65
C ARG A 77 -5.06 -14.63 8.68
N LYS A 78 -5.73 -13.51 8.41
CA LYS A 78 -6.82 -13.39 7.46
C LYS A 78 -6.36 -12.83 6.11
N GLY A 79 -5.05 -12.71 5.89
CA GLY A 79 -4.49 -12.09 4.69
C GLY A 79 -4.58 -10.56 4.68
N GLN A 80 -4.93 -9.91 5.79
CA GLN A 80 -5.21 -8.47 5.82
C GLN A 80 -4.01 -7.66 6.30
N VAL A 81 -3.71 -6.58 5.60
CA VAL A 81 -2.77 -5.55 6.07
C VAL A 81 -3.53 -4.46 6.82
N ARG A 82 -2.92 -3.92 7.87
CA ARG A 82 -3.47 -2.79 8.61
C ARG A 82 -2.87 -1.50 8.10
N LEU A 83 -3.74 -0.51 7.87
CA LEU A 83 -3.36 0.80 7.38
C LEU A 83 -3.69 1.88 8.43
N ASN A 84 -2.83 2.88 8.55
CA ASN A 84 -3.02 4.05 9.38
C ASN A 84 -2.87 5.32 8.53
N PHE A 85 -4.01 5.95 8.24
CA PHE A 85 -4.10 7.18 7.47
C PHE A 85 -4.34 8.37 8.39
N ALA A 86 -3.95 9.56 7.93
CA ALA A 86 -4.34 10.81 8.53
C ALA A 86 -5.29 11.51 7.57
N PHE A 87 -6.54 11.68 7.98
CA PHE A 87 -7.53 12.43 7.22
C PHE A 87 -7.50 13.90 7.64
N SER A 88 -7.88 14.78 6.70
CA SER A 88 -8.29 16.12 7.06
C SER A 88 -9.54 16.06 7.95
N ARG A 89 -9.84 17.14 8.69
CA ARG A 89 -11.03 17.17 9.55
C ARG A 89 -12.33 17.00 8.75
N SER A 90 -12.39 17.58 7.55
CA SER A 90 -13.54 17.44 6.65
C SER A 90 -13.70 16.01 6.15
N ASP A 91 -12.60 15.34 5.76
CA ASP A 91 -12.67 13.96 5.28
C ASP A 91 -13.06 13.00 6.39
N ASP A 92 -12.51 13.16 7.60
CA ASP A 92 -12.88 12.35 8.76
C ASP A 92 -14.38 12.51 9.10
N ALA A 93 -14.91 13.74 9.06
CA ALA A 93 -16.33 14.00 9.27
C ALA A 93 -17.19 13.32 8.19
N ALA A 94 -16.83 13.46 6.91
CA ALA A 94 -17.54 12.84 5.81
C ALA A 94 -17.55 11.30 5.91
N VAL A 95 -16.41 10.70 6.27
CA VAL A 95 -16.30 9.25 6.48
C VAL A 95 -17.18 8.80 7.64
N ARG A 96 -17.17 9.51 8.77
CA ARG A 96 -17.99 9.18 9.94
C ARG A 96 -19.47 9.27 9.62
N GLN A 97 -19.91 10.33 8.93
CA GLN A 97 -21.29 10.49 8.51
C GLN A 97 -21.71 9.36 7.56
N ALA A 98 -20.91 9.07 6.53
CA ALA A 98 -21.20 8.01 5.56
C ALA A 98 -21.25 6.61 6.18
N ALA A 99 -20.44 6.37 7.21
CA ALA A 99 -20.45 5.14 8.00
C ALA A 99 -21.69 5.06 8.91
N ALA A 100 -22.04 6.17 9.57
CA ALA A 100 -23.23 6.27 10.43
C ALA A 100 -24.53 6.02 9.65
N CYS A 101 -24.67 6.60 8.45
CA CYS A 101 -25.80 6.34 7.56
C CYS A 101 -25.98 4.86 7.17
N ARG A 102 -24.95 4.03 7.38
CA ARG A 102 -24.96 2.58 7.08
C ARG A 102 -24.89 1.72 8.34
N GLY A 103 -24.94 2.31 9.53
CA GLY A 103 -24.79 1.59 10.80
C GLY A 103 -23.42 0.92 10.99
N LEU A 104 -22.38 1.41 10.33
CA LEU A 104 -21.03 0.84 10.34
C LEU A 104 -20.07 1.68 11.17
N ARG A 105 -19.03 1.04 11.70
CA ARG A 105 -17.87 1.76 12.24
C ARG A 105 -17.07 2.40 11.09
N PRO A 106 -16.49 3.61 11.26
CA PRO A 106 -15.74 4.29 10.19
C PRO A 106 -14.66 3.42 9.52
N GLY A 107 -13.87 2.69 10.31
CA GLY A 107 -12.83 1.80 9.78
C GLY A 107 -13.38 0.61 8.99
N GLU A 108 -14.54 0.06 9.39
CA GLU A 108 -15.20 -1.01 8.66
C GLU A 108 -15.79 -0.49 7.34
N PHE A 109 -16.45 0.66 7.39
CA PHE A 109 -16.95 1.34 6.19
C PHE A 109 -15.83 1.58 5.18
N LEU A 110 -14.71 2.18 5.62
CA LEU A 110 -13.54 2.41 4.76
C LEU A 110 -12.97 1.11 4.20
N SER A 111 -12.80 0.08 5.04
CA SER A 111 -12.31 -1.22 4.59
C SER A 111 -13.18 -1.80 3.47
N ARG A 112 -14.51 -1.81 3.65
CA ARG A 112 -15.44 -2.28 2.61
C ARG A 112 -15.35 -1.45 1.34
N ARG A 113 -15.28 -0.12 1.45
CA ARG A 113 -15.20 0.78 0.30
C ARG A 113 -13.90 0.61 -0.49
N VAL A 114 -12.77 0.50 0.21
CA VAL A 114 -11.46 0.29 -0.43
C VAL A 114 -11.43 -1.07 -1.12
N THR A 115 -11.86 -2.15 -0.45
CA THR A 115 -11.91 -3.48 -1.07
C THR A 115 -12.81 -3.51 -2.29
N ALA A 116 -14.00 -2.89 -2.22
CA ALA A 116 -14.92 -2.81 -3.36
C ALA A 116 -14.32 -2.01 -4.53
N ALA A 117 -13.66 -0.88 -4.25
CA ALA A 117 -13.00 -0.07 -5.27
C ALA A 117 -11.84 -0.81 -5.95
N LEU A 118 -11.05 -1.57 -5.18
CA LEU A 118 -9.97 -2.40 -5.72
C LEU A 118 -10.52 -3.53 -6.61
N ALA A 119 -11.56 -4.22 -6.15
CA ALA A 119 -12.22 -5.27 -6.94
C ALA A 119 -12.80 -4.71 -8.25
N GLU A 120 -13.44 -3.54 -8.22
CA GLU A 120 -13.97 -2.90 -9.41
C GLU A 120 -12.87 -2.51 -10.39
N ARG A 121 -11.77 -1.94 -9.89
CA ARG A 121 -10.62 -1.61 -10.73
C ARG A 121 -10.02 -2.83 -11.41
N GLU A 122 -9.90 -3.95 -10.70
CA GLU A 122 -9.38 -5.19 -11.28
C GLU A 122 -10.31 -5.73 -12.36
N ARG A 123 -11.62 -5.76 -12.09
CA ARG A 123 -12.61 -6.13 -13.11
C ARG A 123 -12.57 -5.23 -14.34
N GLN A 124 -12.41 -3.92 -14.15
CA GLN A 124 -12.29 -2.99 -15.27
C GLN A 124 -11.01 -3.23 -16.08
N ARG A 125 -9.90 -3.51 -15.41
CA ARG A 125 -8.63 -3.82 -16.07
C ARG A 125 -8.74 -5.10 -16.90
N LEU A 126 -9.37 -6.14 -16.37
CA LEU A 126 -9.59 -7.39 -17.09
C LEU A 126 -10.49 -7.17 -18.31
N ARG A 127 -11.61 -6.45 -18.16
CA ARG A 127 -12.48 -6.08 -19.29
C ARG A 127 -11.72 -5.36 -20.40
N VAL A 128 -10.94 -4.33 -20.06
CA VAL A 128 -10.13 -3.59 -21.04
C VAL A 128 -9.11 -4.51 -21.73
N LEU A 129 -8.56 -5.50 -21.03
CA LEU A 129 -7.63 -6.46 -21.62
C LEU A 129 -8.34 -7.45 -22.54
N GLU A 130 -9.51 -7.94 -22.13
CA GLU A 130 -10.38 -8.83 -22.92
C GLU A 130 -10.83 -8.15 -24.21
N ASP A 131 -11.34 -6.91 -24.12
CA ASP A 131 -11.76 -6.13 -25.29
C ASP A 131 -10.61 -5.96 -26.30
N ARG A 132 -9.39 -5.68 -25.80
CA ARG A 132 -8.20 -5.56 -26.64
C ARG A 132 -7.81 -6.89 -27.28
N LEU A 133 -7.92 -7.99 -26.54
CA LEU A 133 -7.65 -9.32 -27.07
C LEU A 133 -8.67 -9.70 -28.14
N GLN A 134 -9.95 -9.39 -27.94
CA GLN A 134 -11.01 -9.63 -28.93
C GLN A 134 -10.74 -8.87 -30.23
N VAL A 135 -10.33 -7.59 -30.15
CA VAL A 135 -9.94 -6.82 -31.33
C VAL A 135 -8.77 -7.49 -32.07
N LEU A 136 -7.74 -7.94 -31.35
CA LEU A 136 -6.61 -8.64 -31.97
C LEU A 136 -7.03 -9.96 -32.64
N LEU A 137 -7.93 -10.72 -32.02
CA LEU A 137 -8.41 -12.00 -32.55
C LEU A 137 -9.43 -11.84 -33.69
N ALA A 138 -9.96 -10.63 -33.92
CA ALA A 138 -10.80 -10.36 -35.08
C ALA A 138 -9.97 -10.30 -36.37
N ASP A 139 -8.73 -9.79 -36.28
CA ASP A 139 -7.86 -9.55 -37.42
C ASP A 139 -6.71 -10.58 -37.55
N HIS A 140 -6.48 -11.41 -36.53
CA HIS A 140 -5.36 -12.35 -36.47
C HIS A 140 -5.76 -13.72 -35.94
N ALA A 141 -5.07 -14.75 -36.40
CA ALA A 141 -5.21 -16.09 -35.84
C ALA A 141 -4.66 -16.15 -34.41
N LEU A 142 -5.24 -17.01 -33.58
CA LEU A 142 -4.84 -17.15 -32.16
C LEU A 142 -3.34 -17.48 -32.03
N GLU A 143 -2.82 -18.32 -32.91
CA GLU A 143 -1.42 -18.73 -32.96
C GLU A 143 -0.48 -17.54 -33.20
N GLU A 144 -0.87 -16.59 -34.06
CA GLU A 144 -0.10 -15.38 -34.34
C GLU A 144 -0.04 -14.47 -33.12
N VAL A 145 -1.18 -14.27 -32.45
CA VAL A 145 -1.29 -13.49 -31.21
C VAL A 145 -0.44 -14.10 -30.09
N LEU A 146 -0.51 -15.43 -29.92
CA LEU A 146 0.28 -16.16 -28.92
C LEU A 146 1.78 -16.09 -29.23
N THR A 147 2.17 -16.30 -30.48
CA THR A 147 3.58 -16.19 -30.91
C THR A 147 4.12 -14.79 -30.63
N CYS A 148 3.34 -13.75 -30.96
CA CYS A 148 3.69 -12.36 -30.65
C CYS A 148 3.83 -12.12 -29.14
N ALA A 149 2.92 -12.65 -28.31
CA ALA A 149 2.99 -12.54 -26.85
C ALA A 149 4.26 -13.20 -26.29
N VAL A 150 4.62 -14.40 -26.77
CA VAL A 150 5.86 -15.09 -26.39
C VAL A 150 7.10 -14.28 -26.77
N HIS A 151 7.11 -13.67 -27.97
CA HIS A 151 8.20 -12.80 -28.41
C HIS A 151 8.33 -11.56 -27.52
N ALA A 152 7.21 -10.90 -27.20
CA ALA A 152 7.18 -9.74 -26.31
C ALA A 152 7.67 -10.08 -24.89
N LEU A 153 7.22 -11.20 -24.33
CA LEU A 153 7.68 -11.69 -23.02
C LEU A 153 9.18 -11.99 -23.01
N SER A 154 9.69 -12.60 -24.08
CA SER A 154 11.12 -12.93 -24.23
C SER A 154 11.99 -11.67 -24.30
N ARG A 155 11.55 -10.63 -25.04
CA ARG A 155 12.25 -9.33 -25.10
C ARG A 155 12.27 -8.64 -23.74
N ARG A 156 11.16 -8.66 -23.01
CA ARG A 156 11.06 -8.05 -21.68
C ARG A 156 11.99 -8.72 -20.65
N ARG A 157 12.15 -10.04 -20.71
CA ARG A 157 13.08 -10.78 -19.85
C ARG A 157 14.55 -10.54 -20.19
N ARG A 158 14.86 -10.23 -21.45
CA ARG A 158 16.22 -9.93 -21.93
C ARG A 158 16.66 -8.48 -21.69
N SER A 159 15.78 -7.62 -21.19
CA SER A 159 16.11 -6.26 -20.80
C SER A 159 16.33 -6.24 -19.27
N PRO A 160 17.56 -6.44 -18.76
CA PRO A 160 17.83 -6.19 -17.37
C PRO A 160 17.70 -4.68 -17.13
N ALA A 161 17.01 -4.33 -16.03
CA ALA A 161 16.99 -2.97 -15.53
C ALA A 161 18.44 -2.47 -15.36
N ALA A 162 18.81 -1.44 -16.12
CA ALA A 162 20.09 -0.76 -15.98
C ALA A 162 20.15 -0.06 -14.60
N PRO A 163 21.33 0.00 -13.96
CA PRO A 163 21.52 0.54 -12.61
C PRO A 163 21.25 2.05 -12.49
#